data_AF-A0A520HP59-F1
#
_entry.id   AF-A0A520HP59-F1
#
_cell.length_a   1.000
_cell.length_b   1.000
_cell.length_c   1.000
_cell.angle_alpha   90.00
_cell.angle_beta   90.00
_cell.angle_gamma   90.00
#
_symmetry.space_group_name_H-M   'P 1'
#
loop_
_entity.id
_entity.type
_entity.pdbx_description
1 polymer ?
#
loop_
_entity_poly.entity_id
_entity_poly.type
_entity_poly.pdbx_seq_one_letter_code
_entity_poly.pdbx_strand_id
1 'polypeptide(L)'
;MRKLAVVLALASTALATPALARDKSWYVGVEGGAMIVEDIDYDIGALKNAGTVDHDYGYDVDGVMGYDFGGFRVETEVGYRKATLDGYSSTTTTPLFTGTGARSNAGAGSFGYAGGHTS
;
A
#
# COMPACT_ATOMS: atom_id res chain seq x y z
N MET A 1 -15.77 -12.45 1.94
CA MET A 1 -15.04 -13.60 2.52
C MET A 1 -13.70 -13.06 3.02
N ARG A 2 -13.32 -13.37 4.26
CA ARG A 2 -12.15 -12.77 4.91
C ARG A 2 -10.87 -13.34 4.28
N LYS A 3 -10.13 -12.51 3.55
CA LYS A 3 -8.74 -12.79 3.19
C LYS A 3 -7.93 -11.66 3.80
N LEU A 4 -7.27 -11.97 4.91
CA LEU A 4 -6.27 -11.11 5.53
C LEU A 4 -4.94 -11.65 5.04
N ALA A 5 -4.43 -11.11 3.94
CA ALA A 5 -3.06 -11.33 3.53
C ALA A 5 -2.17 -10.33 4.28
N VAL A 6 -1.92 -10.60 5.56
CA VAL A 6 -0.88 -9.90 6.32
C VAL A 6 0.42 -10.67 6.11
N VAL A 7 1.20 -10.28 5.11
CA VAL A 7 2.62 -10.61 5.04
C VAL A 7 3.37 -9.33 5.43
N LEU A 8 3.41 -9.06 6.74
CA LEU A 8 4.20 -7.98 7.30
C LEU A 8 5.53 -8.55 7.84
N ALA A 9 6.63 -8.01 7.31
CA ALA A 9 7.85 -7.72 8.06
C ALA A 9 8.65 -8.91 8.68
N LEU A 10 8.80 -10.03 7.97
CA LEU A 10 9.84 -11.03 8.31
C LEU A 10 10.81 -11.34 7.15
N ALA A 11 10.61 -10.75 5.98
CA ALA A 11 11.48 -10.96 4.82
C ALA A 11 12.84 -10.26 4.98
N SER A 12 12.84 -9.07 5.58
CA SER A 12 14.02 -8.24 5.87
C SER A 12 15.06 -9.00 6.71
N THR A 13 14.59 -9.70 7.75
CA THR A 13 15.44 -10.50 8.63
C THR A 13 15.98 -11.78 7.99
N ALA A 14 15.33 -12.29 6.92
CA ALA A 14 15.72 -13.53 6.25
C ALA A 14 16.68 -13.29 5.06
N LEU A 15 16.56 -12.16 4.36
CA LEU A 15 17.43 -11.75 3.25
C LEU A 15 18.64 -10.94 3.69
N ALA A 16 18.65 -10.43 4.93
CA ALA A 16 19.89 -10.26 5.66
C ALA A 16 20.53 -11.65 5.82
N THR A 17 21.17 -12.13 4.74
CA THR A 17 22.24 -13.13 4.79
C THR A 17 23.02 -12.90 6.07
N PRO A 18 23.42 -13.94 6.83
CA PRO A 18 24.20 -13.75 8.04
C PRO A 18 25.40 -12.89 7.64
N ALA A 19 25.29 -11.59 7.90
CA ALA A 19 26.21 -10.60 7.44
C ALA A 19 27.41 -10.88 8.30
N LEU A 20 28.31 -11.71 7.76
CA LEU A 20 29.54 -12.23 8.34
C LEU A 20 29.74 -11.65 9.74
N ALA A 21 29.19 -12.36 10.74
CA ALA A 21 28.95 -11.87 12.09
C ALA A 21 30.09 -10.98 12.61
N ARG A 22 29.91 -9.65 12.47
CA ARG A 22 30.57 -8.70 13.36
C ARG A 22 29.58 -8.45 14.46
N ASP A 23 29.81 -9.10 15.60
CA ASP A 23 29.12 -8.75 16.84
C ASP A 23 29.22 -7.25 17.08
N LYS A 24 28.13 -6.65 17.58
CA LYS A 24 28.09 -5.23 18.00
C LYS A 24 28.29 -4.27 16.84
N SER A 25 27.58 -4.48 15.73
CA SER A 25 27.74 -3.70 14.50
C SER A 25 26.44 -3.06 14.00
N TRP A 26 26.61 -1.93 13.32
CA TRP A 26 25.57 -1.26 12.55
C TRP A 26 25.48 -1.84 11.14
N TYR A 27 24.27 -1.88 10.60
CA TYR A 27 24.03 -2.17 9.19
C TYR A 27 22.90 -1.30 8.65
N VAL A 28 22.90 -1.19 7.33
CA VAL A 28 21.86 -0.52 6.56
C VAL A 28 21.45 -1.41 5.40
N GLY A 29 20.16 -1.41 5.08
CA GLY A 29 19.57 -2.18 4.00
C GLY A 29 18.65 -1.30 3.16
N VAL A 30 18.44 -1.73 1.92
CA VAL A 30 17.40 -1.19 1.04
C VAL A 30 16.60 -2.37 0.53
N GLU A 31 15.29 -2.25 0.59
CA GLU A 31 14.33 -3.25 0.16
C GLU A 31 13.42 -2.61 -0.89
N GLY A 32 12.84 -3.44 -1.74
CA GLY A 32 11.85 -2.98 -2.69
C GLY A 32 11.17 -4.15 -3.37
N GLY A 33 9.86 -4.01 -3.55
CA GLY A 33 8.97 -5.05 -4.03
C GLY A 33 7.95 -4.55 -5.05
N ALA A 34 7.38 -5.49 -5.79
CA ALA A 34 6.13 -5.28 -6.51
C ALA A 34 4.97 -5.68 -5.58
N MET A 35 3.93 -4.86 -5.54
CA MET A 35 2.75 -5.06 -4.70
C MET A 35 1.54 -5.47 -5.55
N ILE A 36 0.77 -6.42 -5.03
CA ILE A 36 -0.62 -6.65 -5.46
C ILE A 36 -1.50 -5.99 -4.41
N VAL A 37 -2.29 -5.00 -4.82
CA VAL A 37 -3.19 -4.28 -3.92
C VAL A 37 -4.58 -4.85 -4.05
N GLU A 38 -5.20 -5.18 -2.92
CA GLU A 38 -6.58 -5.65 -2.89
C GLU A 38 -7.55 -4.46 -3.07
N ASP A 39 -8.70 -4.74 -3.70
CA ASP A 39 -9.77 -3.76 -3.86
C ASP A 39 -10.26 -3.26 -2.51
N ILE A 40 -10.50 -1.95 -2.41
CA ILE A 40 -10.92 -1.31 -1.16
C ILE A 40 -12.42 -1.02 -1.24
N ASP A 41 -13.20 -1.74 -0.43
CA ASP A 41 -14.63 -1.52 -0.27
C ASP A 41 -14.92 -0.47 0.83
N TYR A 42 -15.77 0.50 0.50
CA TYR A 42 -16.23 1.55 1.39
C TYR A 42 -17.74 1.46 1.63
N ASP A 43 -18.11 1.57 2.91
CA ASP A 43 -19.51 1.78 3.31
C ASP A 43 -19.87 3.26 3.18
N ILE A 44 -20.96 3.58 2.47
CA ILE A 44 -21.45 4.95 2.28
C ILE A 44 -22.78 5.11 3.02
N GLY A 45 -22.73 5.75 4.18
CA GLY A 45 -23.90 5.89 5.05
C GLY A 45 -24.37 4.52 5.57
N ALA A 46 -25.63 4.16 5.26
CA ALA A 46 -26.22 2.88 5.65
C ALA A 46 -26.00 1.76 4.62
N LEU A 47 -25.41 2.07 3.46
CA LEU A 47 -25.18 1.11 2.38
C LEU A 47 -23.78 0.50 2.52
N LYS A 48 -23.74 -0.84 2.58
CA LYS A 48 -22.50 -1.60 2.69
C LYS A 48 -21.85 -1.82 1.34
N ASN A 49 -20.52 -1.73 1.27
CA ASN A 49 -19.72 -1.87 0.04
C ASN A 49 -20.30 -1.01 -1.10
N ALA A 50 -20.66 0.22 -0.75
CA ALA A 50 -21.38 1.11 -1.65
C ALA A 50 -20.45 1.83 -2.62
N GLY A 51 -19.14 1.89 -2.32
CA GLY A 51 -18.11 2.26 -3.28
C GLY A 51 -16.91 1.32 -3.20
N THR A 52 -16.31 0.99 -4.33
CA THR A 52 -15.14 0.13 -4.41
C THR A 52 -14.06 0.84 -5.22
N VAL A 53 -12.82 0.80 -4.71
CA VAL A 53 -11.65 1.36 -5.38
C VAL A 53 -10.73 0.22 -5.82
N ASP A 54 -10.55 0.11 -7.13
CA ASP A 54 -9.78 -0.94 -7.78
C ASP A 54 -8.36 -0.42 -8.05
N HIS A 55 -7.35 -1.23 -7.70
CA HIS A 55 -5.95 -0.88 -7.86
C HIS A 55 -5.24 -1.82 -8.83
N ASP A 56 -4.34 -1.24 -9.62
CA ASP A 56 -3.32 -1.97 -10.36
C ASP A 56 -2.17 -2.39 -9.42
N TYR A 57 -1.22 -3.14 -9.99
CA TYR A 57 0.05 -3.42 -9.33
C TYR A 57 0.74 -2.13 -8.84
N GLY A 58 1.27 -2.21 -7.63
CA GLY A 58 2.05 -1.15 -7.00
C GLY A 58 3.52 -1.52 -6.82
N TYR A 59 4.28 -0.64 -6.19
CA TYR A 59 5.63 -0.90 -5.74
C TYR A 59 5.88 -0.30 -4.35
N ASP A 60 6.82 -0.89 -3.62
CA ASP A 60 7.35 -0.40 -2.36
C ASP A 60 8.88 -0.25 -2.45
N VAL A 61 9.41 0.70 -1.70
CA VAL A 61 10.84 0.90 -1.49
C VAL A 61 11.05 1.30 -0.05
N ASP A 62 11.88 0.54 0.66
CA ASP A 62 12.11 0.72 2.08
C ASP A 62 13.61 0.82 2.38
N GLY A 63 13.97 1.67 3.34
CA GLY A 63 15.29 1.78 3.90
C GLY A 63 15.27 1.26 5.34
N VAL A 64 16.19 0.36 5.66
CA VAL A 64 16.31 -0.24 6.99
C VAL A 64 17.64 0.15 7.61
N MET A 65 17.63 0.52 8.88
CA MET A 65 18.83 0.69 9.70
C MET A 65 18.69 -0.15 10.96
N GLY A 66 19.74 -0.88 11.33
CA GLY A 66 19.71 -1.67 12.54
C GLY A 66 21.06 -1.83 13.21
N TYR A 67 21.00 -2.31 14.45
CA TYR A 67 22.16 -2.64 15.26
C TYR A 67 22.01 -4.04 15.85
N ASP A 68 23.06 -4.84 15.74
CA ASP A 68 23.11 -6.21 16.25
C ASP A 68 23.92 -6.28 17.55
N PHE A 69 23.30 -6.75 18.63
CA PHE A 69 23.93 -6.89 19.95
C PHE A 69 24.59 -8.26 20.18
N GLY A 70 24.51 -9.18 19.22
CA GLY A 70 25.03 -10.55 19.29
C GLY A 70 24.05 -11.58 19.88
N GLY A 71 23.03 -11.14 20.64
CA GLY A 71 21.95 -12.00 21.16
C GLY A 71 20.54 -11.57 20.73
N PHE A 72 20.39 -10.34 20.27
CA PHE A 72 19.18 -9.78 19.69
C PHE A 72 19.54 -8.57 18.82
N ARG A 73 18.60 -8.12 18.00
CA ARG A 73 18.79 -7.08 17.00
C ARG A 73 17.66 -6.06 17.09
N VAL A 74 17.98 -4.80 16.85
CA VAL A 74 17.00 -3.71 16.76
C VAL A 74 17.07 -3.10 15.38
N GLU A 75 15.93 -2.99 14.72
CA GLU A 75 15.76 -2.46 13.37
C GLU A 75 14.76 -1.31 13.38
N THR A 76 15.02 -0.31 12.55
CA THR A 76 14.07 0.74 12.21
C THR A 76 13.97 0.81 10.70
N GLU A 77 12.75 0.95 10.18
CA GLU A 77 12.45 0.99 8.76
C GLU A 77 11.76 2.32 8.42
N VAL A 78 12.09 2.87 7.25
CA VAL A 78 11.36 3.97 6.62
C VAL A 78 11.01 3.59 5.20
N GLY A 79 9.74 3.73 4.83
CA GLY A 79 9.19 3.18 3.61
C GLY A 79 8.43 4.17 2.76
N TYR A 80 8.48 4.00 1.44
CA TYR A 80 7.61 4.66 0.48
C TYR A 80 6.90 3.62 -0.37
N ARG A 81 5.58 3.73 -0.46
CA ARG A 81 4.71 2.81 -1.19
C ARG A 81 3.98 3.58 -2.26
N LYS A 82 3.63 2.92 -3.37
CA LYS A 82 2.76 3.51 -4.37
C LYS A 82 1.96 2.46 -5.12
N ALA A 83 0.67 2.69 -5.31
CA ALA A 83 -0.17 1.91 -6.22
C ALA A 83 -1.03 2.81 -7.10
N THR A 84 -1.28 2.38 -8.34
CA THR A 84 -2.08 3.13 -9.31
C THR A 84 -3.53 2.69 -9.23
N LEU A 85 -4.44 3.65 -9.35
CA LEU A 85 -5.88 3.40 -9.38
C LEU A 85 -6.30 3.01 -10.81
N ASP A 86 -6.90 1.83 -10.97
CA ASP A 86 -7.49 1.41 -12.25
C ASP A 86 -8.93 1.93 -12.36
N GLY A 87 -9.70 1.78 -11.28
CA GLY A 87 -11.14 2.00 -11.31
C GLY A 87 -11.72 2.47 -9.99
N TYR A 88 -12.86 3.14 -10.10
CA TYR A 88 -13.75 3.39 -8.97
C TYR A 88 -15.17 3.00 -9.36
N SER A 89 -15.86 2.24 -8.52
CA SER A 89 -17.28 1.94 -8.70
C SER A 89 -18.09 2.43 -7.51
N SER A 90 -19.32 2.86 -7.77
CA SER A 90 -20.24 3.31 -6.72
C SER A 90 -21.68 2.95 -7.04
N THR A 91 -22.41 2.53 -6.02
CA THR A 91 -23.87 2.31 -6.06
C THR A 91 -24.65 3.58 -5.72
N THR A 92 -23.95 4.68 -5.40
CA THR A 92 -24.54 5.97 -5.03
C THR A 92 -23.97 7.11 -5.88
N THR A 93 -24.54 8.31 -5.73
CA THR A 93 -23.99 9.49 -6.40
C THR A 93 -22.66 9.89 -5.78
N THR A 94 -21.65 10.10 -6.63
CA THR A 94 -20.29 10.46 -6.20
C THR A 94 -19.94 11.88 -6.66
N PRO A 95 -19.44 12.76 -5.77
CA PRO A 95 -19.00 14.10 -6.17
C PRO A 95 -17.72 14.02 -7.02
N LEU A 96 -17.66 14.84 -8.07
CA LEU A 96 -16.50 14.96 -8.94
C LEU A 96 -16.22 16.40 -9.34
N PHE A 97 -15.00 16.64 -9.83
CA PHE A 97 -14.65 17.88 -10.51
C PHE A 97 -14.61 17.66 -12.02
N THR A 98 -15.25 18.53 -12.78
CA THR A 98 -15.16 18.53 -14.24
C THR A 98 -13.76 19.00 -14.69
N GLY A 99 -13.42 18.81 -15.96
CA GLY A 99 -12.17 19.34 -16.53
C GLY A 99 -12.01 20.86 -16.43
N THR A 100 -13.09 21.60 -16.13
CA THR A 100 -13.10 23.05 -15.87
C THR A 100 -13.01 23.40 -14.37
N GLY A 101 -12.85 22.41 -13.48
CA GLY A 101 -12.76 22.59 -12.04
C GLY A 101 -14.10 22.86 -11.33
N ALA A 102 -15.23 22.76 -12.03
CA ALA A 102 -16.55 22.91 -11.42
C ALA A 102 -16.95 21.62 -10.68
N ARG A 103 -17.65 21.77 -9.55
CA ARG A 103 -18.22 20.62 -8.83
C ARG A 103 -19.43 20.08 -9.58
N SER A 104 -19.49 18.77 -9.73
CA SER A 104 -20.62 18.03 -10.29
C SER A 104 -20.82 16.73 -9.51
N ASN A 105 -21.89 15.99 -9.82
CA ASN A 105 -22.13 14.66 -9.29
C ASN A 105 -22.20 13.66 -10.45
N ALA A 106 -21.47 12.56 -10.33
CA ALA A 106 -21.71 11.37 -11.14
C ALA A 106 -22.81 10.53 -10.49
N GLY A 107 -23.65 9.91 -11.32
CA GLY A 107 -24.58 8.87 -10.87
C GLY A 107 -23.85 7.62 -10.40
N ALA A 108 -24.61 6.64 -9.89
CA ALA A 108 -24.06 5.32 -9.62
C ALA A 108 -23.53 4.68 -10.91
N GLY A 109 -22.39 3.98 -10.82
CA GLY A 109 -21.72 3.35 -11.95
C GLY A 109 -20.26 3.04 -11.67
N SER A 110 -19.59 2.49 -12.69
CA SER A 110 -18.16 2.24 -12.69
C SER A 110 -17.44 3.27 -13.56
N PHE A 111 -16.35 3.80 -13.03
CA PHE A 111 -15.50 4.83 -13.62
C PHE A 111 -14.10 4.25 -13.76
N GLY A 112 -13.78 3.80 -14.97
CA GLY A 112 -12.42 3.36 -15.31
C GLY A 112 -11.48 4.55 -15.50
N TYR A 113 -10.18 4.31 -15.39
CA TYR A 113 -9.15 5.34 -15.45
C TYR A 113 -9.43 6.50 -14.50
N ALA A 114 -9.91 6.18 -13.29
CA ALA A 114 -10.20 7.16 -12.25
C ALA A 114 -8.98 8.08 -12.00
N GLY A 115 -7.78 7.57 -12.30
CA GLY A 115 -6.54 8.32 -12.29
C GLY A 115 -6.06 8.54 -10.86
N GLY A 116 -4.76 8.77 -10.71
CA GLY A 116 -4.14 9.01 -9.41
C GLY A 116 -3.41 7.80 -8.86
N HIS A 117 -2.92 7.96 -7.63
CA HIS A 117 -2.13 6.97 -6.93
C HIS A 117 -2.36 7.08 -5.43
N THR A 118 -2.31 5.93 -4.76
CA THR A 118 -2.19 5.85 -3.30
C THR A 118 -0.72 5.68 -2.94
N SER A 119 -0.28 6.28 -1.83
CA SER A 119 1.09 6.17 -1.32
C SER A 119 1.14 6.02 0.18
#